data_AF-A0A1T3BSX4-F1
#
_entry.id   AF-A0A1T3BSX4-F1
#
_cell.length_a   1.000
_cell.length_b   1.000
_cell.length_c   1.000
_cell.angle_alpha   90.00
_cell.angle_beta   90.00
_cell.angle_gamma   90.00
#
_symmetry.space_group_name_H-M   'P 1'
#
loop_
_entity.id
_entity.type
_entity.pdbx_description
1 polymer ?
#
loop_
_entity_poly.entity_id
_entity_poly.type
_entity_poly.pdbx_seq_one_letter_code
_entity_poly.pdbx_strand_id
1 'polypeptide(L)'
;MRRDGDIHLLNNYLVKASEAAASGTLSNGLNRLSDIYGADKFSNSPSKLLGEFQKALQLYANDPQQRSNGEAAVDRARDLAKGLNAGSREIEKLCNDVNSDIEDSVNYINGLLQKFHELDQLVVRERNANRDDSVYMDQRDAVLKELSQEIGINTVNHSDGTMSIYGMDGSTLYDKIPRTVSFQFSTSLPPGISGKQIFIDGVPLGHSSFIDPNGGGNLGGLLQLCDDIIPQYQKQLDEIANALIQMFPGPLLYF
;
A
#
# COMPACT_ATOMS: atom_id res chain seq x y z
N MET A 1 0.92 -2.71 39.82
CA MET A 1 2.05 -3.64 39.53
C MET A 1 1.71 -4.75 38.53
N ARG A 2 0.72 -5.63 38.75
CA ARG A 2 0.36 -6.66 37.74
C ARG A 2 -0.29 -6.07 36.48
N ARG A 3 -1.31 -5.21 36.64
CA ARG A 3 -2.06 -4.56 35.56
C ARG A 3 -1.24 -3.55 34.74
N ASP A 4 -0.27 -2.86 35.36
CA ASP A 4 0.63 -1.93 34.66
C ASP A 4 1.62 -2.67 33.75
N GLY A 5 2.11 -3.84 34.20
CA GLY A 5 2.94 -4.72 33.38
C GLY A 5 2.20 -5.27 32.17
N ASP A 6 0.92 -5.63 32.34
CA ASP A 6 0.06 -6.12 31.25
C ASP A 6 -0.20 -5.02 30.20
N ILE A 7 -0.33 -3.76 30.60
CA ILE A 7 -0.52 -2.62 29.68
C ILE A 7 0.74 -2.37 28.84
N HIS A 8 1.93 -2.41 29.44
CA HIS A 8 3.18 -2.26 28.69
C HIS A 8 3.37 -3.41 27.69
N LEU A 9 3.02 -4.64 28.07
CA LEU A 9 3.06 -5.79 27.18
C LEU A 9 2.05 -5.66 26.03
N LEU A 10 0.83 -5.20 26.31
CA LEU A 10 -0.18 -4.94 25.28
C LEU A 10 0.30 -3.88 24.29
N ASN A 11 0.74 -2.72 24.77
CA ASN A 11 1.22 -1.66 23.88
C ASN A 11 2.41 -2.12 23.02
N ASN A 12 3.37 -2.85 23.60
CA ASN A 12 4.46 -3.44 22.83
C ASN A 12 3.95 -4.43 21.76
N TYR A 13 2.93 -5.25 22.09
CA TYR A 13 2.31 -6.14 21.13
C TYR A 13 1.64 -5.36 19.99
N LEU A 14 0.86 -4.32 20.28
CA LEU A 14 0.16 -3.52 19.26
C LEU A 14 1.14 -2.92 18.25
N VAL A 15 2.25 -2.35 18.74
CA VAL A 15 3.32 -1.81 17.88
C VAL A 15 3.91 -2.89 16.98
N LYS A 16 4.26 -4.06 17.54
CA LYS A 16 4.87 -5.15 16.74
C LYS A 16 3.91 -5.83 15.78
N ALA A 17 2.64 -5.94 16.14
CA ALA A 17 1.60 -6.44 15.23
C ALA A 17 1.42 -5.49 14.04
N SER A 18 1.42 -4.19 14.30
CA SER A 18 1.34 -3.14 13.28
C SER A 18 2.53 -3.17 12.31
N GLU A 19 3.77 -3.20 12.82
CA GLU A 19 4.99 -3.32 12.00
C GLU A 19 4.97 -4.57 11.11
N ALA A 20 4.54 -5.71 11.67
CA ALA A 20 4.47 -6.98 10.95
C ALA A 20 3.40 -6.96 9.85
N ALA A 21 2.24 -6.37 10.11
CA ALA A 21 1.15 -6.24 9.14
C ALA A 21 1.56 -5.35 7.95
N ALA A 22 2.20 -4.21 8.21
CA ALA A 22 2.76 -3.34 7.17
C ALA A 22 3.78 -4.08 6.30
N SER A 23 4.72 -4.80 6.94
CA SER A 23 5.75 -5.59 6.24
C SER A 23 5.15 -6.71 5.40
N GLY A 24 4.12 -7.39 5.91
CA GLY A 24 3.40 -8.44 5.19
C GLY A 24 2.68 -7.89 3.95
N THR A 25 1.98 -6.77 4.11
CA THR A 25 1.32 -6.05 3.02
C THR A 25 2.32 -5.64 1.94
N LEU A 26 3.44 -5.04 2.34
CA LEU A 26 4.50 -4.63 1.43
C LEU A 26 5.07 -5.82 0.66
N SER A 27 5.37 -6.92 1.36
CA SER A 27 5.88 -8.15 0.74
C SER A 27 4.90 -8.72 -0.27
N ASN A 28 3.60 -8.73 0.04
CA ASN A 28 2.56 -9.19 -0.89
C ASN A 28 2.49 -8.31 -2.15
N GLY A 29 2.54 -6.99 -2.00
CA GLY A 29 2.56 -6.07 -3.13
C GLY A 29 3.81 -6.22 -4.01
N LEU A 30 4.99 -6.38 -3.39
CA LEU A 30 6.24 -6.63 -4.11
C LEU A 30 6.23 -7.98 -4.85
N ASN A 31 5.63 -9.02 -4.27
CA ASN A 31 5.44 -10.29 -4.96
C ASN A 31 4.53 -10.15 -6.17
N ARG A 32 3.41 -9.42 -6.05
CA ARG A 32 2.51 -9.13 -7.18
C ARG A 32 3.24 -8.38 -8.30
N LEU A 33 4.10 -7.41 -7.97
CA LEU A 33 4.95 -6.71 -8.95
C LEU A 33 5.96 -7.65 -9.61
N SER A 34 6.61 -8.51 -8.83
CA SER A 34 7.56 -9.51 -9.34
C SER A 34 6.89 -10.49 -10.30
N ASP A 35 5.65 -10.90 -10.00
CA ASP A 35 4.89 -11.86 -10.79
C ASP A 35 4.47 -11.33 -12.16
N ILE A 36 4.34 -10.00 -12.34
CA ILE A 36 4.07 -9.36 -13.64
C ILE A 36 5.02 -9.87 -14.72
N TYR A 37 6.29 -10.08 -14.35
CA TYR A 37 7.32 -10.59 -15.25
C TYR A 37 7.86 -11.96 -14.85
N GLY A 38 7.37 -12.59 -13.78
CA GLY A 38 7.87 -13.88 -13.28
C GLY A 38 7.43 -15.10 -14.09
N ALA A 39 6.37 -14.98 -14.90
CA ALA A 39 5.84 -16.08 -15.70
C ALA A 39 6.87 -16.64 -16.71
N ASP A 40 6.85 -17.97 -16.91
CA ASP A 40 7.67 -18.71 -17.87
C ASP A 40 9.17 -18.34 -17.87
N LYS A 41 9.78 -18.28 -16.68
CA LYS A 41 11.20 -17.93 -16.48
C LYS A 41 11.54 -16.54 -17.02
N PHE A 42 10.72 -15.54 -16.69
CA PHE A 42 10.92 -14.17 -17.14
C PHE A 42 10.84 -14.00 -18.65
N SER A 43 10.05 -14.84 -19.33
CA SER A 43 9.93 -14.88 -20.79
C SER A 43 9.54 -13.52 -21.38
N ASN A 44 8.67 -12.80 -20.67
CA ASN A 44 8.13 -11.50 -21.06
C ASN A 44 8.77 -10.33 -20.31
N SER A 45 9.88 -10.55 -19.59
CA SER A 45 10.58 -9.46 -18.92
C SER A 45 11.14 -8.46 -19.95
N PRO A 46 11.15 -7.15 -19.65
CA PRO A 46 11.70 -6.14 -20.54
C PRO A 46 13.13 -6.47 -20.98
N SER A 47 13.98 -6.95 -20.07
CA SER A 47 15.37 -7.31 -20.36
C SER A 47 15.50 -8.45 -21.36
N LYS A 48 14.66 -9.49 -21.25
CA LYS A 48 14.70 -10.62 -22.20
C LYS A 48 14.21 -10.20 -23.59
N LEU A 49 13.07 -9.51 -23.65
CA LEU A 49 12.50 -9.01 -24.91
C LEU A 49 13.46 -8.06 -25.62
N LEU A 50 14.14 -7.18 -24.85
CA LEU A 50 15.16 -6.29 -25.39
C LEU A 50 16.35 -7.07 -25.96
N GLY A 51 16.82 -8.10 -25.25
CA GLY A 51 17.90 -8.96 -25.73
C GLY A 51 17.54 -9.76 -26.98
N GLU A 52 16.30 -10.22 -27.10
CA GLU A 52 15.80 -10.91 -28.31
C GLU A 52 15.71 -9.94 -29.51
N PHE A 53 15.23 -8.73 -29.28
CA PHE A 53 15.21 -7.68 -30.30
C PHE A 53 16.62 -7.29 -30.75
N GLN A 54 17.55 -7.08 -29.82
CA GLN A 54 18.96 -6.79 -30.13
C GLN A 54 19.58 -7.90 -31.00
N LYS A 55 19.34 -9.17 -30.68
CA LYS A 55 19.85 -10.30 -31.48
C LYS A 55 19.27 -10.30 -32.89
N ALA A 56 17.97 -10.02 -33.04
CA ALA A 56 17.34 -9.95 -34.35
C ALA A 56 17.90 -8.78 -35.20
N LEU A 57 18.16 -7.63 -34.58
CA LEU A 57 18.85 -6.51 -35.24
C LEU A 57 20.26 -6.88 -35.69
N GLN A 58 21.04 -7.58 -34.85
CA GLN A 58 22.38 -8.04 -35.22
C GLN A 58 22.36 -9.01 -36.40
N LEU A 59 21.41 -9.95 -36.43
CA LEU A 59 21.25 -10.87 -37.55
C LEU A 59 20.90 -10.14 -38.85
N TYR A 60 19.99 -9.16 -38.79
CA TYR A 60 19.65 -8.35 -39.96
C TYR A 60 20.82 -7.47 -40.43
N ALA A 61 21.58 -6.89 -39.49
CA ALA A 61 22.76 -6.09 -39.81
C ALA A 61 23.87 -6.90 -40.51
N ASN A 62 23.99 -8.19 -40.18
CA ASN A 62 24.97 -9.10 -40.79
C ASN A 62 24.57 -9.56 -42.20
N ASP A 63 23.27 -9.60 -42.51
CA ASP A 63 22.76 -9.93 -43.85
C ASP A 63 21.50 -9.10 -44.19
N PRO A 64 21.69 -7.84 -44.65
CA PRO A 64 20.57 -6.94 -44.95
C PRO A 64 19.79 -7.31 -46.21
N GLN A 65 20.34 -8.15 -47.09
CA GLN A 65 19.65 -8.58 -48.32
C GLN A 65 18.60 -9.65 -48.03
N GLN A 66 18.76 -10.39 -46.93
CA GLN A 66 17.82 -11.41 -46.51
C GLN A 66 16.60 -10.81 -45.81
N ARG A 67 15.54 -10.57 -46.58
CA ARG A 67 14.29 -9.93 -46.10
C ARG A 67 13.70 -10.58 -44.84
N SER A 68 13.78 -11.91 -44.72
CA SER A 68 13.25 -12.63 -43.55
C SER A 68 13.93 -12.20 -42.24
N ASN A 69 15.19 -11.76 -42.27
CA ASN A 69 15.89 -11.26 -41.08
C ASN A 69 15.33 -9.89 -40.65
N GLY A 70 14.99 -9.04 -41.62
CA GLY A 70 14.34 -7.75 -41.37
C GLY A 70 12.93 -7.91 -40.80
N GLU A 71 12.14 -8.82 -41.37
CA GLU A 71 10.81 -9.18 -40.85
C GLU A 71 10.89 -9.69 -39.41
N ALA A 72 11.84 -10.59 -39.13
CA ALA A 72 12.07 -11.09 -37.77
C ALA A 72 12.45 -9.97 -36.78
N ALA A 73 13.26 -8.99 -37.19
CA ALA A 73 13.60 -7.85 -36.34
C ALA A 73 12.37 -6.97 -36.02
N VAL A 74 11.51 -6.73 -37.00
CA VAL A 74 10.23 -6.00 -36.80
C VAL A 74 9.31 -6.77 -35.86
N ASP A 75 9.20 -8.09 -36.01
CA ASP A 75 8.37 -8.90 -35.12
C ASP A 75 8.89 -8.90 -33.68
N ARG A 76 10.21 -8.97 -33.46
CA ARG A 76 10.79 -8.80 -32.11
C ARG A 76 10.59 -7.41 -31.53
N ALA A 77 10.60 -6.36 -32.35
CA ALA A 77 10.25 -5.02 -31.91
C ALA A 77 8.78 -4.95 -31.44
N ARG A 78 7.87 -5.58 -32.19
CA ARG A 78 6.44 -5.68 -31.82
C ARG A 78 6.24 -6.46 -30.53
N ASP A 79 6.95 -7.57 -30.36
CA ASP A 79 6.88 -8.38 -29.14
C ASP A 79 7.37 -7.60 -27.92
N LEU A 80 8.49 -6.88 -28.05
CA LEU A 80 8.99 -5.97 -27.02
C LEU A 80 7.95 -4.90 -26.66
N ALA A 81 7.40 -4.20 -27.65
CA ALA A 81 6.37 -3.20 -27.42
C ALA A 81 5.12 -3.79 -26.74
N LYS A 82 4.67 -4.98 -27.16
CA LYS A 82 3.53 -5.67 -26.52
C LYS A 82 3.83 -6.02 -25.06
N GLY A 83 5.03 -6.51 -24.77
CA GLY A 83 5.46 -6.85 -23.41
C GLY A 83 5.51 -5.64 -22.48
N LEU A 84 6.07 -4.52 -22.95
CA LEU A 84 6.06 -3.26 -22.19
C LEU A 84 4.64 -2.76 -21.92
N ASN A 85 3.79 -2.73 -22.95
CA ASN A 85 2.38 -2.33 -22.79
C ASN A 85 1.59 -3.27 -21.86
N ALA A 86 1.87 -4.57 -21.90
CA ALA A 86 1.24 -5.54 -21.00
C ALA A 86 1.66 -5.29 -19.55
N GLY A 87 2.96 -5.09 -19.30
CA GLY A 87 3.46 -4.75 -17.98
C GLY A 87 2.83 -3.46 -17.42
N SER A 88 2.73 -2.41 -18.22
CA SER A 88 2.09 -1.16 -17.81
C SER A 88 0.63 -1.36 -17.40
N ARG A 89 -0.14 -2.17 -18.14
CA ARG A 89 -1.52 -2.49 -17.77
C ARG A 89 -1.63 -3.27 -16.47
N GLU A 90 -0.71 -4.20 -16.20
CA GLU A 90 -0.69 -4.94 -14.94
C GLU A 90 -0.29 -4.04 -13.75
N ILE A 91 0.62 -3.09 -13.95
CA ILE A 91 0.97 -2.09 -12.92
C ILE A 91 -0.22 -1.17 -12.64
N GLU A 92 -0.92 -0.68 -13.67
CA GLU A 92 -2.14 0.12 -13.52
C GLU A 92 -3.24 -0.66 -12.79
N LYS A 93 -3.42 -1.94 -13.13
CA LYS A 93 -4.37 -2.81 -12.44
C LYS A 93 -4.00 -2.99 -10.97
N LEU A 94 -2.73 -3.26 -10.67
CA LEU A 94 -2.24 -3.36 -9.29
C LEU A 94 -2.47 -2.06 -8.52
N CYS A 95 -2.25 -0.90 -9.15
CA CYS A 95 -2.57 0.40 -8.55
C CYS A 95 -4.04 0.48 -8.17
N ASN A 96 -4.95 0.11 -9.07
CA ASN A 96 -6.39 0.11 -8.80
C ASN A 96 -6.80 -0.90 -7.72
N ASP A 97 -6.17 -2.07 -7.68
CA ASP A 97 -6.43 -3.06 -6.64
C ASP A 97 -5.99 -2.55 -5.26
N VAL A 98 -4.76 -2.01 -5.15
CA VAL A 98 -4.26 -1.40 -3.89
C VAL A 98 -5.15 -0.25 -3.43
N ASN A 99 -5.65 0.55 -4.38
CA ASN A 99 -6.60 1.61 -4.12
C ASN A 99 -7.92 1.11 -3.51
N SER A 100 -8.44 -0.03 -3.98
CA SER A 100 -9.60 -0.70 -3.39
C SER A 100 -9.26 -1.25 -2.00
N ASP A 101 -8.10 -1.90 -1.86
CA ASP A 101 -7.64 -2.46 -0.58
C ASP A 101 -7.51 -1.36 0.51
N ILE A 102 -7.11 -0.13 0.14
CA ILE A 102 -7.06 1.02 1.05
C ILE A 102 -8.48 1.41 1.52
N GLU A 103 -9.43 1.48 0.60
CA GLU A 103 -10.83 1.82 0.94
C GLU A 103 -11.42 0.77 1.88
N ASP A 104 -11.17 -0.51 1.62
CA ASP A 104 -11.61 -1.62 2.47
C ASP A 104 -10.97 -1.57 3.87
N SER A 105 -9.66 -1.30 3.95
CA SER A 105 -8.96 -1.13 5.23
C SER A 105 -9.53 0.04 6.04
N VAL A 106 -9.80 1.19 5.40
CA VAL A 106 -10.43 2.35 6.07
C VAL A 106 -11.84 2.03 6.57
N ASN A 107 -12.65 1.34 5.77
CA ASN A 107 -13.98 0.90 6.20
C ASN A 107 -13.90 -0.05 7.40
N TYR A 108 -12.94 -0.97 7.39
CA TYR A 108 -12.73 -1.92 8.49
C TYR A 108 -12.25 -1.21 9.77
N ILE A 109 -11.32 -0.25 9.65
CA ILE A 109 -10.88 0.61 10.77
C ILE A 109 -12.08 1.31 11.42
N ASN A 110 -12.95 1.94 10.64
CA ASN A 110 -14.15 2.58 11.19
C ASN A 110 -15.07 1.61 11.92
N GLY A 111 -15.25 0.39 11.38
CA GLY A 111 -16.01 -0.68 12.04
C GLY A 111 -15.39 -1.10 13.37
N LEU A 112 -14.06 -1.23 13.43
CA LEU A 112 -13.33 -1.56 14.66
C LEU A 112 -13.43 -0.45 15.71
N LEU A 113 -13.33 0.83 15.31
CA LEU A 113 -13.50 1.97 16.21
C LEU A 113 -14.91 2.03 16.79
N GLN A 114 -15.94 1.70 16.00
CA GLN A 114 -17.32 1.62 16.47
C GLN A 114 -17.51 0.45 17.45
N LYS A 115 -16.97 -0.74 17.14
CA LYS A 115 -17.02 -1.90 18.04
C LYS A 115 -16.28 -1.61 19.35
N PHE A 116 -15.14 -0.93 19.28
CA PHE A 116 -14.39 -0.48 20.46
C PHE A 116 -15.24 0.45 21.33
N HIS A 117 -15.92 1.42 20.73
CA HIS A 117 -16.81 2.34 21.44
C HIS A 117 -17.87 1.59 22.27
N GLU A 118 -18.55 0.62 21.67
CA GLU A 118 -19.59 -0.18 22.34
C GLU A 118 -19.03 -0.96 23.53
N LEU A 119 -17.85 -1.55 23.39
CA LEU A 119 -17.16 -2.27 24.46
C LEU A 119 -16.69 -1.33 25.59
N ASP A 120 -16.16 -0.16 25.24
CA ASP A 120 -15.73 0.85 26.21
C ASP A 120 -16.92 1.36 27.06
N GLN A 121 -18.09 1.56 26.43
CA GLN A 121 -19.33 1.89 27.16
C GLN A 121 -19.80 0.76 28.09
N LEU A 122 -19.67 -0.50 27.67
CA LEU A 122 -20.02 -1.66 28.52
C LEU A 122 -19.08 -1.78 29.73
N VAL A 123 -17.78 -1.59 29.54
CA VAL A 123 -16.78 -1.55 30.62
C VAL A 123 -17.17 -0.51 31.67
N VAL A 124 -17.46 0.72 31.25
CA VAL A 124 -17.89 1.80 32.15
C VAL A 124 -19.19 1.46 32.87
N ARG A 125 -20.18 0.91 32.15
CA ARG A 125 -21.48 0.54 32.72
C ARG A 125 -21.35 -0.51 33.81
N GLU A 126 -20.60 -1.59 33.57
CA GLU A 126 -20.42 -2.67 34.53
C GLU A 126 -19.62 -2.20 35.75
N ARG A 127 -18.56 -1.42 35.53
CA ARG A 127 -17.76 -0.82 36.61
C ARG A 127 -18.58 0.10 37.50
N ASN A 128 -19.39 0.99 36.92
CA ASN A 128 -20.28 1.88 37.69
C ASN A 128 -21.33 1.11 38.49
N ALA A 129 -21.72 -0.07 38.02
CA ALA A 129 -22.64 -0.95 38.73
C ALA A 129 -21.95 -1.91 39.73
N ASN A 130 -20.63 -1.78 39.94
CA ASN A 130 -19.82 -2.68 40.76
C ASN A 130 -19.95 -4.16 40.34
N ARG A 131 -20.09 -4.42 39.03
CA ARG A 131 -20.11 -5.76 38.43
C ARG A 131 -18.77 -6.07 37.75
N ASP A 132 -18.52 -7.35 37.50
CA ASP A 132 -17.32 -7.81 36.79
C ASP A 132 -17.35 -7.38 35.32
N ASP A 133 -16.34 -6.63 34.90
CA ASP A 133 -16.18 -6.09 33.55
C ASP A 133 -15.09 -6.81 32.73
N SER A 134 -14.48 -7.87 33.28
CA SER A 134 -13.33 -8.56 32.70
C SER A 134 -13.54 -9.03 31.25
N VAL A 135 -14.68 -9.64 30.95
CA VAL A 135 -15.00 -10.13 29.60
C VAL A 135 -15.03 -9.00 28.56
N TYR A 136 -15.55 -7.82 28.93
CA TYR A 136 -15.60 -6.68 28.02
C TYR A 136 -14.23 -6.03 27.84
N MET A 137 -13.39 -6.05 28.89
CA MET A 137 -11.99 -5.65 28.78
C MET A 137 -11.21 -6.55 27.83
N ASP A 138 -11.37 -7.88 27.93
CA ASP A 138 -10.71 -8.84 27.05
C ASP A 138 -11.14 -8.67 25.59
N GLN A 139 -12.44 -8.42 25.35
CA GLN A 139 -12.97 -8.14 24.01
C GLN A 139 -12.45 -6.80 23.48
N ARG A 140 -12.33 -5.78 24.32
CA ARG A 140 -11.78 -4.48 23.95
C ARG A 140 -10.31 -4.62 23.52
N ASP A 141 -9.53 -5.38 24.28
CA ASP A 141 -8.13 -5.68 23.94
C ASP A 141 -8.01 -6.48 22.65
N ALA A 142 -8.93 -7.41 22.36
CA ALA A 142 -8.98 -8.11 21.08
C ALA A 142 -9.23 -7.15 19.90
N VAL A 143 -10.16 -6.20 20.04
CA VAL A 143 -10.43 -5.17 19.03
C VAL A 143 -9.21 -4.27 18.82
N LEU A 144 -8.49 -3.89 19.88
CA LEU A 144 -7.24 -3.13 19.74
C LEU A 144 -6.19 -3.89 18.94
N LYS A 145 -6.06 -5.21 19.17
CA LYS A 145 -5.13 -6.05 18.41
C LYS A 145 -5.49 -6.09 16.93
N GLU A 146 -6.76 -6.27 16.60
CA GLU A 146 -7.26 -6.21 15.21
C GLU A 146 -7.02 -4.82 14.61
N LEU A 147 -7.34 -3.74 15.33
CA LEU A 147 -7.13 -2.36 14.87
C LEU A 147 -5.66 -2.06 14.61
N SER A 148 -4.76 -2.54 15.47
CA SER A 148 -3.32 -2.36 15.30
C SER A 148 -2.75 -3.06 14.07
N GLN A 149 -3.43 -4.10 13.55
CA GLN A 149 -3.05 -4.74 12.31
C GLN A 149 -3.45 -3.90 11.08
N GLU A 150 -4.45 -3.02 11.20
CA GLU A 150 -4.89 -2.16 10.11
C GLU A 150 -4.18 -0.82 10.10
N ILE A 151 -3.97 -0.21 11.26
CA ILE A 151 -3.32 1.09 11.42
C ILE A 151 -2.47 1.12 12.68
N GLY A 152 -1.31 1.78 12.62
CA GLY A 152 -0.47 1.99 13.80
C GLY A 152 -1.18 2.82 14.86
N ILE A 153 -1.35 2.25 16.06
CA ILE A 153 -2.04 2.90 17.18
C ILE A 153 -1.21 2.93 18.47
N ASN A 154 -1.52 3.90 19.33
CA ASN A 154 -1.14 3.98 20.73
C ASN A 154 -2.39 4.18 21.59
N THR A 155 -2.40 3.64 22.80
CA THR A 155 -3.55 3.74 23.71
C THR A 155 -3.22 4.42 25.03
N VAL A 156 -4.19 5.14 25.58
CA VAL A 156 -4.10 5.79 26.90
C VAL A 156 -5.30 5.39 27.74
N ASN A 157 -5.05 4.76 28.89
CA ASN A 157 -6.09 4.43 29.86
C ASN A 157 -6.38 5.63 30.77
N HIS A 158 -7.65 5.85 31.07
CA HIS A 158 -8.12 6.86 32.01
C HIS A 158 -8.47 6.24 33.37
N SER A 159 -8.53 7.09 34.40
CA SER A 159 -8.83 6.67 35.78
C SER A 159 -10.26 6.15 35.96
N ASP A 160 -11.18 6.55 35.09
CA ASP A 160 -12.57 6.08 35.07
C ASP A 160 -12.75 4.73 34.35
N GLY A 161 -11.65 4.17 33.78
CA GLY A 161 -11.66 2.90 33.06
C GLY A 161 -11.87 3.02 31.55
N THR A 162 -12.17 4.20 31.04
CA THR A 162 -12.21 4.47 29.60
C THR A 162 -10.80 4.50 29.01
N MET A 163 -10.71 4.49 27.69
CA MET A 163 -9.44 4.54 26.98
C MET A 163 -9.54 5.44 25.74
N SER A 164 -8.48 6.18 25.44
CA SER A 164 -8.33 6.91 24.16
C SER A 164 -7.36 6.16 23.23
N ILE A 165 -7.59 6.26 21.93
CA ILE A 165 -6.77 5.67 20.88
C ILE A 165 -6.22 6.79 20.00
N TYR A 166 -4.92 6.78 19.78
CA TYR A 166 -4.21 7.71 18.92
C TYR A 166 -3.50 6.94 17.80
N GLY A 167 -3.40 7.52 16.61
CA GLY A 167 -2.46 7.07 15.60
C GLY A 167 -1.01 7.23 16.09
N MET A 168 -0.09 6.47 15.50
CA MET A 168 1.35 6.62 15.80
C MET A 168 1.88 8.03 15.47
N ASP A 169 1.25 8.72 14.50
CA ASP A 169 1.53 10.11 14.15
C ASP A 169 0.96 11.13 15.15
N GLY A 170 0.25 10.67 16.19
CA GLY A 170 -0.38 11.49 17.22
C GLY A 170 -1.80 11.94 16.89
N SER A 171 -2.34 11.58 15.73
CA SER A 171 -3.74 11.84 15.39
C SER A 171 -4.69 11.15 16.38
N THR A 172 -5.83 11.75 16.69
CA THR A 172 -6.82 11.12 17.58
C THR A 172 -7.74 10.22 16.75
N LEU A 173 -7.83 8.93 17.07
CA LEU A 173 -8.73 7.98 16.42
C LEU A 173 -9.97 7.69 17.27
N TYR A 174 -9.83 7.72 18.59
CA TYR A 174 -10.93 7.59 19.53
C TYR A 174 -10.65 8.40 20.79
N ASP A 175 -11.59 9.24 21.18
CA ASP A 175 -11.63 9.84 22.51
C ASP A 175 -13.08 10.06 22.91
N LYS A 176 -13.61 9.13 23.72
CA LYS A 176 -15.04 8.96 24.09
C LYS A 176 -15.98 8.63 22.93
N ILE A 177 -15.66 9.09 21.73
CA ILE A 177 -16.36 8.83 20.47
C ILE A 177 -15.34 8.43 19.40
N PRO A 178 -15.72 7.54 18.46
CA PRO A 178 -14.88 7.21 17.31
C PRO A 178 -14.77 8.40 16.35
N ARG A 179 -13.56 8.63 15.84
CA ARG A 179 -13.28 9.61 14.79
C ARG A 179 -13.45 8.96 13.43
N THR A 180 -13.97 9.70 12.46
CA THR A 180 -14.21 9.15 11.13
C THR A 180 -12.91 9.14 10.34
N VAL A 181 -12.47 7.96 9.95
CA VAL A 181 -11.37 7.79 9.00
C VAL A 181 -11.96 7.74 7.59
N SER A 182 -11.40 8.49 6.64
CA SER A 182 -11.84 8.43 5.25
C SER A 182 -10.67 8.47 4.28
N PHE A 183 -10.87 7.90 3.11
CA PHE A 183 -9.91 7.90 2.02
C PHE A 183 -10.48 8.67 0.84
N GLN A 184 -9.67 9.52 0.22
CA GLN A 184 -10.05 10.16 -1.04
C GLN A 184 -8.95 10.05 -2.08
N PHE A 185 -9.37 9.69 -3.29
CA PHE A 185 -8.57 9.83 -4.50
C PHE A 185 -8.47 11.30 -4.88
N SER A 186 -7.55 12.04 -4.26
CA SER A 186 -7.27 13.41 -4.68
C SER A 186 -6.17 13.43 -5.76
N THR A 187 -6.45 14.09 -6.89
CA THR A 187 -5.45 14.47 -7.88
C THR A 187 -4.82 15.84 -7.57
N SER A 188 -5.29 16.53 -6.53
CA SER A 188 -4.81 17.86 -6.11
C SER A 188 -4.45 17.84 -4.62
N LEU A 189 -3.16 17.82 -4.33
CA LEU A 189 -2.68 17.78 -2.96
C LEU A 189 -2.51 19.20 -2.40
N PRO A 190 -2.91 19.46 -1.14
CA PRO A 190 -2.59 20.71 -0.46
C PRO A 190 -1.07 20.94 -0.43
N PRO A 191 -0.61 22.21 -0.40
CA PRO A 191 0.81 22.53 -0.31
C PRO A 191 1.46 21.82 0.89
N GLY A 192 2.53 21.06 0.62
CA GLY A 192 3.28 20.33 1.65
C GLY A 192 2.76 18.93 1.97
N ILE A 193 1.70 18.45 1.30
CA ILE A 193 1.21 17.08 1.40
C ILE A 193 1.49 16.33 0.09
N SER A 194 2.05 15.12 0.20
CA SER A 194 2.31 14.21 -0.92
C SER A 194 1.54 12.89 -0.70
N GLY A 195 1.22 12.18 -1.79
CA GLY A 195 0.54 10.88 -1.77
C GLY A 195 -0.99 10.98 -1.69
N LYS A 196 -1.68 9.83 -1.72
CA LYS A 196 -3.14 9.80 -1.53
C LYS A 196 -3.53 10.14 -0.09
N GLN A 197 -4.71 10.74 0.09
CA GLN A 197 -5.07 11.34 1.38
C GLN A 197 -5.99 10.44 2.19
N ILE A 198 -5.51 10.09 3.37
CA ILE A 198 -6.35 9.65 4.49
C ILE A 198 -6.74 10.89 5.28
N PHE A 199 -7.98 10.94 5.75
CA PHE A 199 -8.47 12.00 6.62
C PHE A 199 -8.98 11.41 7.91
N ILE A 200 -8.78 12.14 9.00
CA ILE A 200 -9.41 11.86 10.29
C ILE A 200 -10.25 13.09 10.64
N ASP A 201 -11.56 12.91 10.74
CA ASP A 201 -12.53 14.01 10.92
C ASP A 201 -12.33 15.17 9.90
N GLY A 202 -11.94 14.82 8.66
CA GLY A 202 -11.70 15.78 7.59
C GLY A 202 -10.34 16.49 7.65
N VAL A 203 -9.48 16.17 8.63
CA VAL A 203 -8.09 16.65 8.69
C VAL A 203 -7.21 15.71 7.87
N PRO A 204 -6.51 16.20 6.82
CA PRO A 204 -5.69 15.34 5.97
C PRO A 204 -4.43 14.88 6.69
N LEU A 205 -4.13 13.60 6.54
CA LEU A 205 -2.84 12.99 6.83
C LEU A 205 -2.08 12.78 5.53
N GLY A 206 -0.80 13.14 5.54
CA GLY A 206 0.08 12.92 4.41
C GLY A 206 0.78 11.57 4.47
N HIS A 207 1.43 11.20 3.36
CA HIS A 207 2.21 9.97 3.26
C HIS A 207 3.20 9.77 4.43
N SER A 208 3.81 10.85 4.94
CA SER A 208 4.74 10.81 6.08
C SER A 208 4.15 10.28 7.39
N SER A 209 2.82 10.31 7.56
CA SER A 209 2.13 9.73 8.71
C SER A 209 2.12 8.19 8.67
N PHE A 210 2.41 7.60 7.51
CA PHE A 210 2.23 6.17 7.23
C PHE A 210 3.52 5.45 6.86
N ILE A 211 4.67 6.12 7.00
CA ILE A 211 6.01 5.54 6.86
C ILE A 211 6.76 5.58 8.18
N ASP A 212 7.76 4.71 8.33
CA ASP A 212 8.58 4.61 9.54
C ASP A 212 9.07 5.99 10.03
N PRO A 213 9.03 6.26 11.36
CA PRO A 213 8.64 5.34 12.43
C PRO A 213 7.13 5.34 12.75
N ASN A 214 6.32 6.10 12.01
CA ASN A 214 4.89 6.26 12.29
C ASN A 214 4.01 5.31 11.45
N GLY A 215 4.61 4.74 10.41
CA GLY A 215 4.01 3.77 9.52
C GLY A 215 3.80 2.43 10.18
N GLY A 216 2.65 1.84 9.91
CA GLY A 216 2.27 0.57 10.50
C GLY A 216 0.87 0.16 10.08
N GLY A 217 0.58 -1.13 10.24
CA GLY A 217 -0.65 -1.74 9.82
C GLY A 217 -0.74 -1.92 8.30
N ASN A 218 -1.80 -2.61 7.88
CA ASN A 218 -2.11 -2.86 6.47
C ASN A 218 -2.24 -1.54 5.71
N LEU A 219 -2.92 -0.53 6.27
CA LEU A 219 -3.11 0.77 5.65
C LEU A 219 -1.76 1.45 5.32
N GLY A 220 -0.80 1.42 6.25
CA GLY A 220 0.53 1.99 6.03
C GLY A 220 1.28 1.30 4.88
N GLY A 221 1.27 -0.04 4.86
CA GLY A 221 1.88 -0.80 3.78
C GLY A 221 1.22 -0.55 2.41
N LEU A 222 -0.10 -0.44 2.37
CA LEU A 222 -0.85 -0.13 1.14
C LEU A 222 -0.53 1.28 0.62
N LEU A 223 -0.44 2.28 1.50
CA LEU A 223 -0.07 3.65 1.11
C LEU A 223 1.38 3.72 0.61
N GLN A 224 2.30 2.96 1.20
CA GLN A 224 3.67 2.82 0.69
C GLN A 224 3.72 2.19 -0.71
N LEU A 225 2.91 1.16 -0.95
CA LEU A 225 2.79 0.57 -2.29
C LEU A 225 2.23 1.58 -3.29
N CYS A 226 1.15 2.27 -2.91
CA CYS A 226 0.43 3.21 -3.76
C CYS A 226 1.25 4.44 -4.14
N ASP A 227 1.91 5.07 -3.17
CA ASP A 227 2.50 6.40 -3.37
C ASP A 227 3.96 6.36 -3.82
N ASP A 228 4.71 5.30 -3.45
CA ASP A 228 6.14 5.22 -3.73
C ASP A 228 6.48 4.10 -4.72
N ILE A 229 6.10 2.87 -4.39
CA ILE A 229 6.67 1.69 -5.07
C ILE A 229 6.06 1.48 -6.44
N ILE A 230 4.74 1.39 -6.53
CA ILE A 230 4.04 1.17 -7.81
C ILE A 230 4.36 2.29 -8.81
N PRO A 231 4.33 3.59 -8.44
CA PRO A 231 4.72 4.69 -9.34
C PRO A 231 6.18 4.58 -9.81
N GLN A 232 7.10 4.16 -8.93
CA GLN A 232 8.50 3.98 -9.31
C GLN A 232 8.69 2.85 -10.34
N TYR A 233 7.94 1.74 -10.21
CA TYR A 233 7.95 0.67 -11.21
C TYR A 233 7.38 1.13 -12.56
N GLN A 234 6.26 1.87 -12.55
CA GLN A 234 5.68 2.47 -13.76
C GLN A 234 6.70 3.38 -14.45
N LYS A 235 7.34 4.28 -13.68
CA LYS A 235 8.34 5.21 -14.20
C LYS A 235 9.52 4.48 -14.86
N GLN A 236 10.03 3.42 -14.25
CA GLN A 236 11.11 2.63 -14.83
C GLN A 236 10.72 2.00 -16.17
N LEU A 237 9.48 1.52 -16.28
CA LEU A 237 8.97 0.95 -17.52
C LEU A 237 8.81 2.02 -18.61
N ASP A 238 8.30 3.19 -18.24
CA ASP A 238 8.17 4.35 -19.12
C ASP A 238 9.53 4.87 -19.59
N GLU A 239 10.55 4.86 -18.73
CA GLU A 239 11.93 5.23 -19.09
C GLU A 239 12.52 4.28 -20.14
N ILE A 240 12.29 2.97 -20.02
CA ILE A 240 12.69 1.98 -21.02
C ILE A 240 11.98 2.27 -22.36
N ALA A 241 10.66 2.46 -22.32
CA ALA A 241 9.86 2.75 -23.51
C ALA A 241 10.32 4.05 -24.19
N ASN A 242 10.55 5.12 -23.42
CA ASN A 242 11.03 6.40 -23.92
C ASN A 242 12.42 6.29 -24.54
N ALA A 243 13.34 5.55 -23.93
CA ALA A 243 14.67 5.32 -24.49
C ALA A 243 14.59 4.58 -25.85
N LEU A 244 13.69 3.59 -25.97
CA LEU A 244 13.46 2.88 -27.23
C LEU A 244 12.87 3.79 -28.31
N ILE A 245 11.89 4.63 -27.95
CA ILE A 245 11.30 5.62 -28.87
C ILE A 245 12.36 6.60 -29.37
N GLN A 246 13.24 7.07 -28.49
CA GLN A 246 14.34 7.99 -28.85
C GLN A 246 15.41 7.32 -29.73
N MET A 247 15.68 6.02 -29.52
CA MET A 247 16.65 5.26 -30.31
C MET A 247 16.13 4.89 -31.70
N PHE A 248 14.82 4.65 -31.82
CA PHE A 248 14.14 4.34 -33.07
C PHE A 248 13.10 5.43 -33.38
N PRO A 249 13.54 6.68 -33.61
CA PRO A 249 12.61 7.74 -33.92
C PRO A 249 11.89 7.37 -35.21
N GLY A 250 10.57 7.51 -35.21
CA GLY A 250 9.80 7.43 -36.45
C GLY A 250 10.36 8.43 -37.48
N PRO A 251 10.07 8.26 -38.78
CA PRO A 251 10.44 9.26 -39.76
C PRO A 251 9.91 10.62 -39.29
N LEU A 252 10.79 11.63 -39.23
CA LEU A 252 10.38 13.01 -39.01
C LEU A 252 9.33 13.31 -40.08
N LEU A 253 8.08 13.49 -39.66
CA LEU A 253 7.03 13.99 -40.54
C LEU A 253 7.39 15.44 -40.85
N TYR A 254 8.21 15.63 -41.88
CA TYR A 254 8.34 16.91 -42.55
C TYR A 254 7.01 17.13 -43.30
N PHE A 255 6.13 17.94 -42.70
CA PHE A 255 5.07 18.64 -43.41
C PHE A 255 5.64 19.94 -44.00
#